data_AF-A0A7C5VB06-F1
#
_entry.id   AF-A0A7C5VB06-F1
#
_cell.length_a   1.000
_cell.length_b   1.000
_cell.length_c   1.000
_cell.angle_alpha   90.00
_cell.angle_beta   90.00
_cell.angle_gamma   90.00
#
_symmetry.space_group_name_H-M   'P 1'
#
loop_
_entity.id
_entity.type
_entity.pdbx_description
1 polymer ?
#
loop_
_entity_poly.entity_id
_entity_poly.type
_entity_poly.pdbx_seq_one_letter_code
_entity_poly.pdbx_strand_id
1 'polypeptide(L)'
;MTSCDKFVPYFSEYLEGTIPVQLKLEFDAHLQECEHCRGVLHRMEQLQMRMRQLEPVRTSNAFHIVLRSRIRRELEAPTVWERIQGYFQVNRVPAYAAAVALLMLISFGSMRLLFHSESSTSQAPSLTGTELLPGGLTGAVVVQQRGKQVEERLHFILDEVPASVLLGKGQSIDSQTMRSAVQEAERLQQDSLFSPYEGNFPNLRRAATVTF
;
A
#
# COMPACT_ATOMS: atom_id res chain seq x y z
N MET A 1 41.98 18.23 12.67
CA MET A 1 40.94 18.02 13.70
C MET A 1 39.58 18.37 13.12
N THR A 2 39.01 17.47 12.32
CA THR A 2 37.58 17.53 11.98
C THR A 2 36.78 17.11 13.21
N SER A 3 35.69 17.81 13.51
CA SER A 3 34.86 17.47 14.67
C SER A 3 34.20 16.10 14.45
N CYS A 4 34.27 15.24 15.48
CA CYS A 4 33.65 13.91 15.45
C CYS A 4 32.15 14.00 15.12
N ASP A 5 31.49 15.09 15.55
CA ASP A 5 30.06 15.36 15.34
C ASP A 5 29.64 15.36 13.87
N LYS A 6 30.54 15.72 12.95
CA LYS A 6 30.27 15.67 11.50
C LYS A 6 29.99 14.24 11.05
N PHE A 7 30.65 13.26 11.66
CA PHE A 7 30.68 11.88 11.19
C PHE A 7 29.68 10.98 11.89
N VAL A 8 29.25 11.29 13.11
CA VAL A 8 28.23 10.53 13.87
C VAL A 8 27.00 10.11 13.05
N PRO A 9 26.34 10.98 12.24
CA PRO A 9 25.16 10.56 11.49
C PRO A 9 25.45 9.51 10.40
N TYR A 10 26.69 9.41 9.94
CA TYR A 10 27.09 8.53 8.84
C TYR A 10 27.58 7.14 9.29
N PHE A 11 27.59 6.84 10.60
CA PHE A 11 28.05 5.54 11.09
C PHE A 11 27.22 4.37 10.54
N SER A 12 25.89 4.51 10.53
CA SER A 12 25.00 3.46 10.01
C SER A 12 25.18 3.27 8.51
N GLU A 13 25.20 4.37 7.74
CA GLU A 13 25.40 4.33 6.29
C GLU A 13 26.76 3.75 5.90
N TYR A 14 27.79 4.01 6.71
CA TYR A 14 29.11 3.43 6.53
C TYR A 14 29.10 1.91 6.74
N LEU A 15 28.45 1.43 7.80
CA LEU A 15 28.32 -0.02 8.10
C LEU A 15 27.44 -0.77 7.09
N GLU A 16 26.45 -0.09 6.53
CA GLU A 16 25.56 -0.63 5.49
C GLU A 16 26.16 -0.53 4.09
N GLY A 17 27.25 0.21 3.91
CA GLY A 17 27.91 0.41 2.62
C GLY A 17 27.15 1.34 1.68
N THR A 18 26.25 2.18 2.21
CA THR A 18 25.41 3.13 1.44
C THR A 18 26.01 4.54 1.36
N ILE A 19 27.08 4.79 2.11
CA ILE A 19 27.77 6.09 2.14
C ILE A 19 28.42 6.45 0.78
N PRO A 20 28.36 7.72 0.32
CA PRO A 20 29.04 8.17 -0.89
C PRO A 20 30.56 7.98 -0.85
N VAL A 21 31.18 7.63 -1.99
CA VAL A 21 32.61 7.29 -2.08
C VAL A 21 33.52 8.41 -1.56
N GLN A 22 33.22 9.67 -1.88
CA GLN A 22 34.01 10.82 -1.42
C GLN A 22 33.93 10.97 0.10
N LEU A 23 32.73 10.82 0.67
CA LEU A 23 32.51 10.91 2.11
C LEU A 23 33.15 9.73 2.84
N LYS A 24 33.17 8.55 2.22
CA LYS A 24 33.86 7.37 2.75
C LYS A 24 35.36 7.62 2.94
N LEU A 25 36.02 8.24 1.96
CA LEU A 25 37.45 8.57 2.08
C LEU A 25 37.74 9.54 3.23
N GLU A 26 36.90 10.58 3.39
CA GLU A 26 37.01 11.50 4.52
C GLU A 26 36.76 10.79 5.86
N PHE A 27 35.79 9.88 5.90
CA PHE A 27 35.46 9.10 7.07
C PHE A 27 36.60 8.14 7.45
N ASP A 28 37.16 7.43 6.47
CA ASP A 28 38.31 6.52 6.65
C ASP A 28 39.54 7.27 7.16
N ALA A 29 39.81 8.46 6.62
CA ALA A 29 40.88 9.33 7.13
C ALA A 29 40.62 9.73 8.60
N HIS A 30 39.39 10.11 8.94
CA HIS A 30 39.02 10.42 10.32
C HIS A 30 39.15 9.21 11.25
N LEU A 31 38.76 8.01 10.82
CA LEU A 31 38.91 6.78 11.59
C LEU A 31 40.38 6.40 11.85
N GLN A 32 41.30 6.80 10.98
CA GLN A 32 42.74 6.61 11.21
C GLN A 32 43.28 7.54 12.31
N GLU A 33 42.74 8.76 12.43
CA GLU A 33 43.18 9.75 13.41
C GLU A 33 42.45 9.65 14.76
N CYS A 34 41.18 9.23 14.77
CA CYS A 34 40.32 9.27 15.95
C CYS A 34 40.03 7.87 16.52
N GLU A 35 40.70 7.52 17.63
CA GLU A 35 40.48 6.25 18.34
C GLU A 35 39.06 6.13 18.92
N HIS A 36 38.46 7.24 19.34
CA HIS A 36 37.11 7.23 19.88
C HIS A 36 36.08 6.77 18.85
N CYS A 37 36.09 7.39 17.66
CA CYS A 37 35.18 7.04 16.56
C CYS A 37 35.42 5.60 16.09
N ARG A 38 36.68 5.15 16.01
CA ARG A 38 37.01 3.75 15.72
C ARG A 38 36.42 2.78 16.75
N GLY A 39 36.52 3.12 18.03
CA GLY A 39 35.95 2.32 19.12
C GLY A 39 34.42 2.26 19.09
N VAL A 40 33.75 3.36 18.74
CA VAL A 40 32.29 3.39 18.54
C VAL A 40 31.90 2.47 17.39
N LEU A 41 32.58 2.60 16.24
CA LEU A 41 32.31 1.81 15.04
C LEU A 41 32.48 0.32 15.31
N HIS A 42 33.56 -0.06 15.99
CA HIS A 42 33.82 -1.44 16.35
C HIS A 42 32.73 -2.02 17.28
N ARG A 43 32.20 -1.24 18.23
CA ARG A 43 31.07 -1.68 19.07
C ARG A 43 29.81 -1.90 18.25
N MET A 44 29.55 -1.07 17.26
CA MET A 44 28.40 -1.23 16.36
C MET A 44 28.54 -2.48 15.48
N GLU A 45 29.74 -2.75 14.94
CA GLU A 45 30.05 -3.99 14.20
C GLU A 45 29.84 -5.23 15.07
N GLN A 46 30.34 -5.20 16.32
CA GLN A 46 30.13 -6.30 17.27
C GLN A 46 28.64 -6.52 17.57
N LEU A 47 27.87 -5.44 17.75
CA LEU A 47 26.43 -5.53 17.95
C LEU A 47 25.74 -6.14 16.73
N GLN A 48 26.10 -5.71 15.51
CA GLN A 48 25.57 -6.26 14.27
C GLN A 48 25.89 -7.76 14.14
N MET A 49 27.11 -8.18 14.48
CA MET A 49 27.48 -9.59 14.49
C MET A 49 26.64 -10.40 15.49
N ARG A 50 26.44 -9.90 16.71
CA ARG A 50 25.58 -10.57 17.71
C ARG A 50 24.13 -10.65 17.25
N MET A 51 23.61 -9.60 16.62
CA MET A 51 22.25 -9.62 16.07
C MET A 51 22.10 -10.65 14.94
N ARG A 52 23.13 -10.83 14.10
CA ARG A 52 23.12 -11.86 13.05
C ARG A 52 23.22 -13.28 13.59
N GLN A 53 23.73 -13.46 14.82
CA GLN A 53 23.81 -14.76 15.50
C GLN A 53 22.52 -15.14 16.21
N LEU A 54 21.54 -14.23 16.31
CA LEU A 54 20.24 -14.57 16.88
C LEU A 54 19.57 -15.67 16.05
N GLU A 55 18.97 -16.63 16.74
CA GLU A 55 18.25 -17.71 16.07
C GLU A 55 17.12 -17.12 15.21
N PRO A 56 17.05 -17.47 13.91
CA PRO A 56 16.01 -16.94 13.05
C PRO A 56 14.65 -17.40 13.56
N VAL A 57 13.78 -16.43 13.87
CA VAL A 57 12.42 -16.70 14.34
C VAL A 57 11.63 -17.37 13.24
N ARG A 58 11.29 -18.65 13.42
CA ARG A 58 10.40 -19.37 12.52
C ARG A 58 8.96 -18.95 12.79
N THR A 59 8.33 -18.33 11.80
CA THR A 59 6.89 -18.05 11.84
C THR A 59 6.08 -19.32 11.59
N SER A 60 4.83 -19.35 12.09
CA SER A 60 3.94 -20.49 11.86
C SER A 60 3.55 -20.63 10.37
N ASN A 61 3.24 -21.85 9.92
CA ASN A 61 2.77 -22.07 8.55
C ASN A 61 1.51 -21.27 8.21
N ALA A 62 0.61 -21.09 9.20
CA ALA A 62 -0.59 -20.27 9.05
C ALA A 62 -0.26 -18.81 8.73
N PHE A 63 0.77 -18.23 9.38
CA PHE A 63 1.23 -16.88 9.08
C PHE A 63 1.67 -16.72 7.63
N HIS A 64 2.44 -17.66 7.09
CA HIS A 64 2.88 -17.60 5.70
C HIS A 64 1.72 -17.67 4.70
N ILE A 65 0.67 -18.42 5.00
CA ILE A 65 -0.53 -18.49 4.15
C ILE A 65 -1.24 -17.13 4.14
N VAL A 66 -1.47 -16.53 5.32
CA VAL A 66 -2.09 -15.20 5.44
C VAL A 66 -1.24 -14.15 4.73
N LEU A 67 0.08 -14.15 4.96
CA LEU A 67 1.00 -13.21 4.34
C LEU A 67 0.97 -13.31 2.81
N ARG A 68 1.07 -14.51 2.25
CA ARG A 68 0.99 -14.71 0.79
C ARG A 68 -0.35 -14.27 0.22
N SER A 69 -1.45 -14.55 0.91
CA SER A 69 -2.78 -14.10 0.46
C SER A 69 -2.88 -12.57 0.43
N ARG A 70 -2.28 -11.89 1.41
CA ARG A 70 -2.25 -10.42 1.47
C ARG A 70 -1.37 -9.84 0.36
N ILE A 71 -0.17 -10.37 0.18
CA ILE A 71 0.74 -9.96 -0.90
C ILE A 71 0.08 -10.12 -2.27
N ARG A 72 -0.60 -11.25 -2.53
CA ARG A 72 -1.33 -11.42 -3.80
C ARG A 72 -2.43 -10.39 -3.97
N ARG A 73 -3.21 -10.10 -2.93
CA ARG A 73 -4.25 -9.06 -3.00
C ARG A 73 -3.70 -7.68 -3.29
N GLU A 74 -2.54 -7.33 -2.74
CA GLU A 74 -1.89 -6.04 -3.02
C GLU A 74 -1.30 -6.00 -4.44
N LEU A 75 -0.71 -7.09 -4.92
CA LEU A 75 -0.17 -7.19 -6.28
C LEU A 75 -1.26 -7.24 -7.36
N GLU A 76 -2.39 -7.88 -7.06
CA GLU A 76 -3.54 -8.01 -7.95
C GLU A 76 -4.57 -6.89 -7.74
N ALA A 77 -4.38 -6.02 -6.74
CA ALA A 77 -5.24 -4.86 -6.56
C ALA A 77 -5.07 -3.99 -7.81
N PRO A 78 -6.13 -3.78 -8.61
CA PRO A 78 -6.04 -2.92 -9.76
C PRO A 78 -5.58 -1.56 -9.27
N THR A 79 -4.61 -0.99 -9.96
CA THR A 79 -4.14 0.34 -9.62
C THR A 79 -5.34 1.28 -9.63
N VAL A 80 -5.36 2.24 -8.70
CA VAL A 80 -6.47 3.20 -8.59
C VAL A 80 -6.75 3.85 -9.96
N TRP A 81 -5.69 4.02 -10.77
CA TRP A 81 -5.74 4.46 -12.15
C TRP A 81 -6.50 3.52 -13.11
N GLU A 82 -6.30 2.20 -13.06
CA GLU A 82 -7.06 1.22 -13.85
C GLU A 82 -8.54 1.21 -13.49
N ARG A 83 -8.87 1.39 -12.21
CA ARG A 83 -10.26 1.49 -11.74
C ARG A 83 -10.94 2.77 -12.25
N ILE A 84 -10.21 3.89 -12.30
CA ILE A 84 -10.70 5.16 -12.86
C ILE A 84 -10.83 5.07 -14.39
N GLN A 85 -9.84 4.48 -15.07
CA GLN A 85 -9.85 4.36 -16.53
C GLN A 85 -10.98 3.45 -17.03
N GLY A 86 -11.29 2.37 -16.31
CA GLY A 86 -12.47 1.54 -16.57
C GLY A 86 -13.78 2.32 -16.49
N TYR A 87 -13.92 3.22 -15.51
CA TYR A 87 -15.10 4.09 -15.38
C TYR A 87 -15.23 5.06 -16.57
N PHE A 88 -14.12 5.67 -16.99
CA PHE A 88 -14.13 6.57 -18.15
C PHE A 88 -14.38 5.85 -19.48
N GLN A 89 -13.92 4.62 -19.66
CA GLN A 89 -14.14 3.88 -20.91
C GLN A 89 -15.58 3.37 -21.06
N VAL A 90 -16.23 2.94 -19.98
CA VAL A 90 -17.63 2.49 -20.03
C VAL A 90 -18.59 3.65 -20.38
N ASN A 91 -18.27 4.88 -19.94
CA ASN A 91 -19.04 6.08 -20.30
C ASN A 91 -18.73 6.67 -21.68
N ARG A 92 -17.80 6.10 -22.47
CA ARG A 92 -17.54 6.58 -23.84
C ARG A 92 -18.63 6.20 -24.84
N VAL A 93 -19.25 5.04 -24.68
CA VAL A 93 -20.32 4.56 -25.59
C VAL A 93 -21.51 5.52 -25.66
N PRO A 94 -22.10 6.01 -24.55
CA PRO A 94 -23.21 6.97 -24.62
C PRO A 94 -22.78 8.34 -25.19
N ALA A 95 -21.52 8.76 -24.97
CA ALA A 95 -21.01 10.03 -25.50
C ALA A 95 -20.93 10.03 -27.03
N TYR A 96 -20.48 8.92 -27.66
CA TYR A 96 -20.47 8.81 -29.11
C TYR A 96 -21.88 8.76 -29.70
N ALA A 97 -22.81 8.05 -29.06
CA ALA A 97 -24.21 8.03 -29.49
C ALA A 97 -24.85 9.42 -29.45
N ALA A 98 -24.60 10.20 -28.40
CA ALA A 98 -25.07 11.58 -28.29
C ALA A 98 -24.47 12.50 -29.37
N ALA A 99 -23.16 12.37 -29.66
CA ALA A 99 -22.50 13.16 -30.69
C ALA A 99 -23.06 12.86 -32.10
N VAL A 100 -23.28 11.58 -32.43
CA VAL A 100 -23.89 11.18 -33.71
C VAL A 100 -25.33 11.70 -33.82
N ALA A 101 -26.12 11.63 -32.74
CA ALA A 101 -27.47 12.18 -32.72
C ALA A 101 -27.48 13.71 -32.93
N LEU A 102 -26.53 14.44 -32.32
CA LEU A 102 -26.37 15.88 -32.52
C LEU A 102 -26.02 16.22 -33.97
N LEU A 103 -25.09 15.49 -34.58
CA LEU A 103 -24.73 15.67 -35.99
C LEU A 103 -25.92 15.40 -36.93
N MET A 104 -26.70 14.36 -36.65
CA MET A 104 -27.94 14.08 -37.39
C MET A 104 -28.94 15.23 -37.26
N LEU A 105 -29.14 15.78 -36.06
CA LEU A 105 -30.04 16.91 -35.83
C LEU A 105 -29.56 18.19 -36.53
N ILE A 106 -28.25 18.48 -36.49
CA ILE A 106 -27.66 19.62 -37.17
C ILE A 106 -27.82 19.48 -38.68
N SER A 107 -27.53 18.28 -39.22
CA SER A 107 -27.70 17.98 -40.65
C SER A 107 -29.15 18.07 -41.10
N PHE A 108 -30.09 17.60 -40.27
CA PHE A 108 -31.51 17.68 -40.57
C PHE A 108 -32.05 19.11 -40.49
N GLY A 109 -31.60 19.87 -39.49
CA GLY A 109 -31.94 21.28 -39.30
C GLY A 109 -31.40 22.16 -40.43
N SER A 110 -30.15 21.97 -40.85
CA SER A 110 -29.57 22.72 -41.98
C SER A 110 -30.28 22.41 -43.29
N MET A 111 -30.66 21.15 -43.53
CA MET A 111 -31.44 20.78 -44.70
C MET A 111 -32.83 21.45 -44.69
N ARG A 112 -33.51 21.48 -43.54
CA ARG A 112 -34.77 22.21 -43.36
C ARG A 112 -34.63 23.72 -43.64
N LEU A 113 -33.54 24.35 -43.20
CA LEU A 113 -33.30 25.79 -43.42
C LEU A 113 -33.03 26.11 -44.90
N LEU A 114 -32.29 25.25 -45.61
CA LEU A 114 -32.03 25.43 -47.04
C LEU A 114 -33.30 25.28 -47.90
N PHE A 115 -34.23 24.40 -47.52
CA PHE A 115 -35.52 24.28 -48.22
C PHE A 115 -36.54 25.37 -47.84
N HIS A 116 -36.32 26.11 -46.75
CA HIS A 116 -37.20 27.23 -46.36
C HIS A 116 -36.70 28.59 -46.86
N SER A 117 -35.49 28.68 -47.40
CA SER A 117 -34.88 29.95 -47.83
C SER A 117 -35.27 30.41 -49.23
N GLU A 118 -36.29 29.82 -49.88
CA GLU A 118 -36.76 30.28 -51.20
C GLU A 118 -37.79 31.42 -51.14
N SER A 119 -38.19 31.92 -49.96
CA SER A 119 -39.16 33.03 -49.85
C SER A 119 -38.69 34.18 -48.97
N SER A 120 -37.50 34.73 -49.22
CA SER A 120 -37.11 36.02 -48.65
C SER A 120 -36.34 36.84 -49.66
N THR A 121 -37.13 37.57 -50.47
CA THR A 121 -36.74 38.72 -51.26
C THR A 121 -35.75 39.61 -50.50
N SER A 122 -34.60 39.77 -51.12
CA SER A 122 -33.49 40.64 -50.73
C SER A 122 -33.96 42.10 -50.55
N GLN A 123 -33.84 42.63 -49.33
CA GLN A 123 -33.69 44.07 -49.08
C GLN A 123 -32.39 44.29 -48.31
N ALA A 124 -31.42 44.89 -48.98
CA ALA A 124 -30.21 45.42 -48.37
C ALA A 124 -30.54 46.72 -47.61
N PRO A 125 -29.88 46.95 -46.47
CA PRO A 125 -29.24 48.25 -46.30
C PRO A 125 -27.80 48.17 -45.77
N SER A 126 -26.94 48.87 -46.52
CA SER A 126 -25.86 49.78 -46.09
C SER A 126 -25.09 49.53 -44.79
N LEU A 127 -23.78 49.31 -45.00
CA LEU A 127 -22.67 49.46 -44.07
C LEU A 127 -22.46 50.93 -43.65
N THR A 128 -22.38 51.21 -42.35
CA THR A 128 -21.59 52.31 -41.79
C THR A 128 -21.31 52.05 -40.31
N GLY A 129 -20.07 52.24 -39.86
CA GLY A 129 -19.80 52.52 -38.44
C GLY A 129 -18.65 51.76 -37.79
N THR A 130 -17.44 52.25 -38.03
CA THR A 130 -16.19 52.10 -37.27
C THR A 130 -16.37 52.31 -35.75
N GLU A 131 -15.61 51.58 -34.92
CA GLU A 131 -14.77 52.05 -33.78
C GLU A 131 -14.40 50.88 -32.84
N LEU A 132 -13.13 50.44 -32.83
CA LEU A 132 -12.05 50.76 -31.86
C LEU A 132 -11.99 49.83 -30.62
N LEU A 133 -10.86 49.09 -30.54
CA LEU A 133 -10.21 48.49 -29.35
C LEU A 133 -9.95 49.57 -28.24
N PRO A 134 -9.44 49.30 -27.01
CA PRO A 134 -8.63 48.15 -26.53
C PRO A 134 -8.84 47.74 -25.03
N GLY A 135 -8.02 46.79 -24.54
CA GLY A 135 -7.75 46.57 -23.10
C GLY A 135 -8.06 45.12 -22.68
N GLY A 136 -7.12 44.21 -22.42
CA GLY A 136 -5.78 44.38 -21.88
C GLY A 136 -5.86 44.37 -20.36
N LEU A 137 -5.73 43.19 -19.72
CA LEU A 137 -5.22 43.05 -18.35
C LEU A 137 -4.71 41.61 -18.14
N THR A 138 -3.39 41.52 -18.23
CA THR A 138 -2.51 40.55 -17.58
C THR A 138 -2.81 40.45 -16.08
N GLY A 139 -2.96 39.23 -15.55
CA GLY A 139 -3.18 38.96 -14.13
C GLY A 139 -2.39 37.74 -13.68
N ALA A 140 -1.32 38.00 -12.95
CA ALA A 140 -0.28 37.11 -12.46
C ALA A 140 -0.70 35.72 -11.97
N VAL A 141 0.10 34.75 -12.40
CA VAL A 141 0.37 33.47 -11.75
C VAL A 141 0.79 33.72 -10.30
N VAL A 142 -0.03 33.30 -9.34
CA VAL A 142 0.38 33.11 -7.95
C VAL A 142 0.58 31.61 -7.74
N VAL A 143 1.85 31.19 -7.81
CA VAL A 143 2.32 29.91 -7.28
C VAL A 143 2.25 30.02 -5.75
N GLN A 144 1.18 29.49 -5.16
CA GLN A 144 1.10 29.32 -3.72
C GLN A 144 1.62 27.92 -3.36
N GLN A 145 2.94 27.83 -3.17
CA GLN A 145 3.58 26.71 -2.49
C GLN A 145 3.06 26.64 -1.05
N ARG A 146 2.06 25.79 -0.82
CA ARG A 146 1.65 25.39 0.52
C ARG A 146 2.52 24.20 0.93
N GLY A 147 3.63 24.50 1.60
CA GLY A 147 4.39 23.51 2.36
C GLY A 147 3.49 22.87 3.41
N LYS A 148 2.92 21.72 3.06
CA LYS A 148 2.16 20.89 3.98
C LYS A 148 3.19 19.96 4.63
N GLN A 149 3.57 20.29 5.87
CA GLN A 149 4.25 19.34 6.73
C GLN A 149 3.42 18.06 6.77
N VAL A 150 4.01 16.99 6.26
CA VAL A 150 3.52 15.63 6.42
C VAL A 150 3.94 15.22 7.82
N GLU A 151 3.05 15.45 8.78
CA GLU A 151 3.11 14.78 10.08
C GLU A 151 2.71 13.32 9.79
N GLU A 152 3.70 12.45 9.58
CA GLU A 152 3.53 11.00 9.55
C GLU A 152 3.10 10.54 10.95
N ARG A 153 1.80 10.69 11.24
CA ARG A 153 1.16 9.89 12.28
C ARG A 153 1.08 8.47 11.77
N LEU A 154 2.07 7.67 12.17
CA LEU A 154 2.07 6.22 12.04
C LEU A 154 0.87 5.66 12.82
N HIS A 155 -0.30 5.62 12.19
CA HIS A 155 -1.43 4.86 12.68
C HIS A 155 -1.10 3.38 12.44
N PHE A 156 -0.63 2.70 13.48
CA PHE A 156 -0.69 1.24 13.53
C PHE A 156 -2.17 0.85 13.55
N ILE A 157 -2.75 0.67 12.36
CA ILE A 157 -4.02 -0.02 12.22
C ILE A 157 -3.69 -1.49 12.50
N LEU A 158 -3.79 -1.89 13.76
CA LEU A 158 -4.09 -3.27 14.09
C LEU A 158 -5.50 -3.50 13.56
N ASP A 159 -5.59 -3.84 12.27
CA ASP A 159 -6.81 -4.42 11.72
C ASP A 159 -7.07 -5.67 12.55
N GLU A 160 -8.00 -5.57 13.48
CA GLU A 160 -8.65 -6.73 14.07
C GLU A 160 -9.22 -7.52 12.88
N VAL A 161 -8.51 -8.55 12.44
CA VAL A 161 -8.97 -9.41 11.36
C VAL A 161 -10.24 -10.08 11.88
N PRO A 162 -11.43 -9.71 11.38
CA PRO A 162 -12.65 -10.29 11.90
C PRO A 162 -12.62 -11.80 11.62
N ALA A 163 -13.03 -12.61 12.59
CA ALA A 163 -12.99 -14.08 12.48
C ALA A 163 -13.72 -14.61 11.23
N SER A 164 -14.66 -13.83 10.68
CA SER A 164 -15.34 -14.09 9.41
C SER A 164 -14.45 -14.07 8.17
N VAL A 165 -13.23 -13.51 8.23
CA VAL A 165 -12.24 -13.55 7.15
C VAL A 165 -11.33 -14.77 7.27
N LEU A 166 -11.14 -15.31 8.48
CA LEU A 166 -10.43 -16.57 8.70
C LEU A 166 -11.29 -17.79 8.33
N LEU A 167 -12.61 -17.66 8.45
CA LEU A 167 -13.58 -18.65 7.98
C LEU A 167 -13.94 -18.34 6.53
N GLY A 168 -13.27 -19.03 5.60
CA GLY A 168 -13.42 -18.82 4.15
C GLY A 168 -14.87 -18.63 3.69
N LYS A 169 -15.10 -17.51 2.99
CA LYS A 169 -16.35 -17.15 2.33
C LYS A 169 -16.69 -18.21 1.28
N GLY A 170 -17.55 -19.17 1.64
CA GLY A 170 -18.01 -20.18 0.68
C GLY A 170 -18.53 -21.49 1.27
N GLN A 171 -18.37 -21.75 2.55
CA GLN A 171 -19.08 -22.85 3.20
C GLN A 171 -20.13 -22.24 4.11
N SER A 172 -21.38 -22.17 3.63
CA SER A 172 -22.52 -22.08 4.53
C SER A 172 -22.51 -23.35 5.37
N ILE A 173 -21.78 -23.32 6.48
CA ILE A 173 -21.87 -24.36 7.49
C ILE A 173 -23.31 -24.26 7.97
N ASP A 174 -24.11 -25.22 7.54
CA ASP A 174 -25.49 -25.32 7.97
C ASP A 174 -25.51 -25.29 9.49
N SER A 175 -26.31 -24.40 10.05
CA SER A 175 -26.46 -24.26 11.50
C SER A 175 -26.83 -25.58 12.18
N GLN A 176 -27.41 -26.54 11.43
CA GLN A 176 -27.64 -27.90 11.89
C GLN A 176 -26.33 -28.70 12.08
N THR A 177 -25.37 -28.61 11.16
CA THR A 177 -24.07 -29.30 11.27
C THR A 177 -23.25 -28.79 12.45
N MET A 178 -23.34 -27.50 12.77
CA MET A 178 -22.67 -26.95 13.95
C MET A 178 -23.31 -27.46 15.24
N ARG A 179 -24.64 -27.58 15.30
CA ARG A 179 -25.34 -28.13 16.47
C ARG A 179 -25.06 -29.62 16.66
N SER A 180 -24.97 -30.40 15.58
CA SER A 180 -24.61 -31.82 15.69
C SER A 180 -23.16 -32.01 16.14
N ALA A 181 -22.22 -31.22 15.64
CA ALA A 181 -20.82 -31.27 16.07
C ALA A 181 -20.64 -30.90 17.55
N VAL A 182 -21.38 -29.91 18.05
CA VAL A 182 -21.37 -29.54 19.47
C VAL A 182 -21.96 -30.65 20.34
N GLN A 183 -23.08 -31.25 19.94
CA GLN A 183 -23.68 -32.37 20.68
C GLN A 183 -22.78 -33.61 20.69
N GLU A 184 -22.05 -33.87 19.60
CA GLU A 184 -21.13 -35.00 19.52
C GLU A 184 -19.87 -34.79 20.38
N ALA A 185 -19.34 -33.56 20.42
CA ALA A 185 -18.26 -33.21 21.33
C ALA A 185 -18.69 -33.33 22.81
N GLU A 186 -19.92 -32.94 23.15
CA GLU A 186 -20.46 -33.03 24.50
C GLU A 186 -20.67 -34.49 24.94
N ARG A 187 -21.08 -35.39 24.01
CA ARG A 187 -21.13 -36.83 24.27
C ARG A 187 -19.75 -37.44 24.54
N LEU A 188 -18.75 -37.11 23.72
CA LEU A 188 -17.38 -37.60 23.92
C LEU A 188 -16.80 -37.11 25.25
N GLN A 189 -17.16 -35.90 25.68
CA GLN A 189 -16.72 -35.35 26.95
C GLN A 189 -17.40 -36.05 28.14
N GLN A 190 -18.68 -36.42 28.03
CA GLN A 190 -19.38 -37.25 29.02
C GLN A 190 -18.81 -38.67 29.12
N ASP A 191 -18.48 -39.30 28.00
CA ASP A 191 -17.86 -40.64 27.99
C ASP A 191 -16.44 -40.62 28.61
N SER A 192 -15.70 -39.52 28.44
CA SER A 192 -14.37 -39.36 29.06
C SER A 192 -14.39 -39.18 30.58
N LEU A 193 -15.53 -38.76 31.16
CA LEU A 193 -15.70 -38.59 32.61
C LEU A 193 -16.02 -39.91 33.35
N PHE A 194 -16.22 -41.02 32.62
CA PHE A 194 -16.51 -42.35 33.17
C PHE A 194 -15.37 -43.36 32.99
N SER A 195 -14.13 -42.90 32.80
CA SER A 195 -12.97 -43.80 32.87
C SER A 195 -12.31 -43.73 34.26
N PRO A 196 -12.52 -44.73 35.14
CA PRO A 196 -11.76 -44.83 36.37
C PRO A 196 -10.31 -45.14 35.99
N TYR A 197 -9.46 -44.12 36.11
CA TYR A 197 -8.03 -44.21 35.87
C TYR A 197 -7.39 -45.04 37.00
N GLU A 198 -7.40 -46.37 36.86
CA GLU A 198 -6.52 -47.25 37.65
C GLU A 198 -5.07 -46.96 37.26
N GLY A 199 -4.35 -46.35 38.20
CA GLY A 199 -2.97 -45.94 38.02
C GLY A 199 -2.02 -47.12 37.87
N ASN A 200 -1.09 -46.99 36.92
CA ASN A 200 0.14 -47.76 36.94
C ASN A 200 1.28 -46.93 36.34
N PHE A 201 1.99 -46.18 37.19
CA PHE A 201 3.22 -45.49 36.83
C PHE A 201 4.41 -46.33 37.34
N PRO A 202 5.17 -47.01 36.47
CA PRO A 202 6.44 -47.59 36.87
C PRO A 202 7.53 -46.51 36.91
N ASN A 203 8.22 -46.51 38.05
CA ASN A 203 9.45 -45.79 38.36
C ASN A 203 10.45 -45.66 37.20
N LEU A 204 10.89 -44.43 36.92
CA LEU A 204 12.19 -44.16 36.28
C LEU A 204 12.98 -43.17 37.13
N ARG A 205 13.72 -43.72 38.10
CA ARG A 205 14.90 -43.12 38.74
C ARG A 205 16.17 -43.70 38.09
N ARG A 206 17.22 -42.86 38.03
CA ARG A 206 18.64 -43.11 37.66
C ARG A 206 18.91 -43.11 36.15
N ALA A 207 20.02 -42.58 35.62
CA ALA A 207 21.32 -42.16 36.14
C ALA A 207 21.83 -40.98 35.25
N ALA A 208 22.41 -39.90 35.78
CA ALA A 208 23.85 -39.72 36.05
C ALA A 208 24.78 -40.29 34.95
N THR A 209 25.47 -39.41 34.20
CA THR A 209 26.94 -39.25 34.29
C THR A 209 27.43 -38.09 33.42
N VAL A 210 28.16 -37.20 34.08
CA VAL A 210 29.06 -36.19 33.53
C VAL A 210 30.34 -36.91 33.08
N THR A 211 30.86 -36.55 31.90
CA THR A 211 32.28 -36.75 31.57
C THR A 211 32.80 -35.53 30.81
N PHE A 212 34.04 -35.23 31.15
CA PHE A 212 34.85 -34.03 30.93
C PHE A 212 35.02 -33.57 29.49
#